data_AF-A0A661S9Z9-F1
#
_entry.id   AF-A0A661S9Z9-F1
#
_cell.length_a   1.000
_cell.length_b   1.000
_cell.length_c   1.000
_cell.angle_alpha   90.00
_cell.angle_beta   90.00
_cell.angle_gamma   90.00
#
_symmetry.space_group_name_H-M   'P 1'
#
loop_
_entity.id
_entity.type
_entity.pdbx_description
1 polymer ?
#
loop_
_entity_poly.entity_id
_entity_poly.type
_entity_poly.pdbx_seq_one_letter_code
_entity_poly.pdbx_strand_id
1 'polypeptide(L)'
;MKSKNNIPLWISLVMLLSVFIPTQVFASPDAYEPNNTIKNAKPILLHDSRPEFADLGYDWTQSRNFYHVGDEDWVKFYAFRDQIYTVKVKAPGPGCNAIIGIYDNAGHA
;
A
#
# COMPACT_ATOMS: atom_id res chain seq x y z
N MET A 1 -47.09 -6.22 -55.20
CA MET A 1 -46.04 -5.20 -54.98
C MET A 1 -45.26 -5.62 -53.72
N LYS A 2 -44.10 -6.29 -53.86
CA LYS A 2 -43.28 -6.77 -52.73
C LYS A 2 -42.17 -5.75 -52.46
N SER A 3 -42.16 -5.17 -51.26
CA SER A 3 -41.13 -4.25 -50.76
C SER A 3 -39.76 -4.94 -50.72
N LYS A 4 -38.73 -4.30 -51.27
CA LYS A 4 -37.32 -4.71 -51.11
C LYS A 4 -36.80 -4.11 -49.81
N ASN A 5 -36.57 -4.97 -48.82
CA ASN A 5 -35.97 -4.57 -47.54
C ASN A 5 -34.48 -4.25 -47.76
N ASN A 6 -34.10 -2.99 -47.58
CA ASN A 6 -32.71 -2.55 -47.54
C ASN A 6 -32.16 -2.81 -46.13
N ILE A 7 -31.15 -3.67 -46.04
CA ILE A 7 -30.42 -3.90 -44.78
C ILE A 7 -29.26 -2.90 -44.73
N PRO A 8 -29.12 -2.06 -43.70
CA PRO A 8 -27.97 -1.17 -43.58
C PRO A 8 -26.73 -1.98 -43.15
N LEU A 9 -25.66 -1.86 -43.92
CA LEU A 9 -24.32 -2.37 -43.59
C LEU A 9 -23.70 -1.47 -42.51
N TRP A 10 -23.74 -1.90 -41.25
CA TRP A 10 -22.96 -1.28 -40.18
C TRP A 10 -21.53 -1.82 -40.25
N ILE A 11 -20.60 -1.01 -40.80
CA ILE A 11 -19.17 -1.29 -40.73
C ILE A 11 -18.70 -0.86 -39.35
N SER A 12 -18.56 -1.81 -38.42
CA SER A 12 -17.85 -1.58 -37.16
C SER A 12 -16.35 -1.58 -37.41
N LEU A 13 -15.75 -0.38 -37.50
CA LEU A 13 -14.31 -0.20 -37.44
C LEU A 13 -13.87 -0.32 -35.97
N VAL A 14 -13.43 -1.51 -35.54
CA VAL A 14 -12.80 -1.70 -34.23
C VAL A 14 -11.34 -1.26 -34.33
N MET A 15 -11.07 0.00 -34.02
CA MET A 15 -9.71 0.47 -33.75
C MET A 15 -9.31 -0.02 -32.34
N LEU A 16 -8.64 -1.16 -32.27
CA LEU A 16 -7.90 -1.58 -31.08
C LEU A 16 -6.66 -0.68 -30.98
N LEU A 17 -6.80 0.44 -30.27
CA LEU A 17 -5.67 1.26 -29.87
C LEU A 17 -4.92 0.48 -28.77
N SER A 18 -4.04 -0.43 -29.17
CA SER A 18 -3.14 -1.12 -28.25
C SER A 18 -2.07 -0.12 -27.83
N VAL A 19 -2.33 0.63 -26.77
CA VAL A 19 -1.31 1.43 -26.10
C VAL A 19 -0.43 0.42 -25.38
N PHE A 20 0.76 0.17 -25.92
CA PHE A 20 1.79 -0.59 -25.24
C PHE A 20 2.29 0.27 -24.06
N ILE A 21 1.57 0.22 -22.94
CA ILE A 21 2.06 0.84 -21.71
C ILE A 21 3.20 -0.08 -21.23
N PRO A 22 4.44 0.42 -21.09
CA PRO A 22 5.47 -0.37 -20.44
C PRO A 22 4.93 -0.71 -19.05
N THR A 23 4.81 -2.01 -18.76
CA THR A 23 4.52 -2.49 -17.41
C THR A 23 5.60 -1.93 -16.51
N GLN A 24 5.27 -0.86 -15.78
CA GLN A 24 6.15 -0.29 -14.79
C GLN A 24 6.43 -1.42 -13.80
N VAL A 25 7.70 -1.83 -13.71
CA VAL A 25 8.12 -2.94 -12.86
C VAL A 25 8.00 -2.45 -11.42
N PHE A 26 6.80 -2.58 -10.87
CA PHE A 26 6.53 -2.38 -9.47
C PHE A 26 7.10 -3.55 -8.68
N ALA A 27 7.62 -3.29 -7.49
CA ALA A 27 8.05 -4.36 -6.62
C ALA A 27 6.82 -5.21 -6.24
N SER A 28 7.02 -6.48 -5.89
CA SER A 28 5.95 -7.25 -5.26
C SER A 28 5.64 -6.61 -3.89
N PRO A 29 4.36 -6.60 -3.47
CA PRO A 29 3.97 -6.09 -2.16
C PRO A 29 4.68 -6.90 -1.07
N ASP A 30 5.04 -6.22 0.02
CA ASP A 30 5.57 -6.89 1.20
C ASP A 30 4.48 -7.62 2.01
N ALA A 31 4.87 -8.20 3.15
CA ALA A 31 3.99 -9.00 4.00
C ALA A 31 2.95 -8.18 4.79
N TYR A 32 3.05 -6.86 4.79
CA TYR A 32 2.19 -5.97 5.56
C TYR A 32 1.08 -5.32 4.73
N GLU A 33 1.14 -5.43 3.40
CA GLU A 33 0.11 -4.95 2.51
C GLU A 33 -1.23 -5.71 2.66
N PRO A 34 -2.39 -5.04 2.45
CA PRO A 34 -2.55 -3.61 2.15
C PRO A 34 -2.41 -2.74 3.42
N ASN A 35 -1.72 -1.60 3.35
CA ASN A 35 -1.52 -0.75 4.53
C ASN A 35 -1.65 0.78 4.30
N ASN A 36 -2.17 1.22 3.15
CA ASN A 36 -2.25 2.65 2.76
C ASN A 36 -3.30 3.47 3.51
N THR A 37 -3.78 2.97 4.65
CA THR A 37 -4.73 3.67 5.51
C THR A 37 -4.49 3.31 6.97
N ILE A 38 -4.81 4.25 7.88
CA ILE A 38 -4.77 4.01 9.32
C ILE A 38 -5.57 2.77 9.77
N LYS A 39 -6.67 2.44 9.07
CA LYS A 39 -7.52 1.28 9.37
C LYS A 39 -6.78 -0.04 9.14
N ASN A 40 -5.91 -0.09 8.14
CA ASN A 40 -5.21 -1.30 7.77
C ASN A 40 -3.80 -1.39 8.38
N ALA A 41 -3.35 -0.34 9.06
CA ALA A 41 -2.05 -0.27 9.71
C ALA A 41 -1.81 -1.47 10.65
N LYS A 42 -0.66 -2.12 10.47
CA LYS A 42 -0.20 -3.24 11.29
C LYS A 42 0.65 -2.73 12.47
N PRO A 43 0.54 -3.35 13.66
CA PRO A 43 1.26 -2.89 14.83
C PRO A 43 2.75 -3.26 14.76
N ILE A 44 3.62 -2.33 15.10
CA ILE A 44 4.98 -2.62 15.60
C ILE A 44 4.81 -2.98 17.06
N LEU A 45 5.15 -4.22 17.42
CA LEU A 45 4.99 -4.74 18.77
C LEU A 45 6.23 -4.39 19.60
N LEU A 46 6.06 -3.50 20.58
CA LEU A 46 7.13 -3.09 21.48
C LEU A 46 7.12 -3.96 22.73
N HIS A 47 8.16 -4.78 22.93
CA HIS A 47 8.39 -5.59 24.14
C HIS A 47 7.19 -6.45 24.59
N ASP A 48 6.26 -6.76 23.68
CA ASP A 48 4.99 -7.38 24.07
C ASP A 48 5.19 -8.89 24.21
N SER A 49 5.40 -9.41 25.41
CA SER A 49 5.59 -10.86 25.63
C SER A 49 4.29 -11.66 25.71
N ARG A 50 3.14 -11.08 25.33
CA ARG A 50 1.84 -11.75 25.47
C ARG A 50 1.62 -12.80 24.37
N PRO A 51 1.16 -14.02 24.71
CA PRO A 51 1.05 -15.13 23.76
C PRO A 51 0.13 -14.84 22.58
N GLU A 52 -0.92 -14.04 22.76
CA GLU A 52 -1.86 -13.70 21.68
C GLU A 52 -1.24 -12.85 20.56
N PHE A 53 -0.04 -12.29 20.77
CA PHE A 53 0.71 -11.53 19.77
C PHE A 53 1.98 -12.25 19.29
N ALA A 54 2.26 -13.46 19.81
CA ALA A 54 3.48 -14.20 19.46
C ALA A 54 3.55 -14.55 17.95
N ASP A 55 2.41 -14.84 17.33
CA ASP A 55 2.31 -15.17 15.90
C ASP A 55 2.59 -13.96 14.98
N LEU A 56 2.56 -12.73 15.51
CA LEU A 56 2.88 -11.50 14.78
C LEU A 56 4.37 -11.13 14.83
N GLY A 57 5.16 -11.83 15.66
CA GLY A 57 6.59 -11.59 15.85
C GLY A 57 6.90 -10.45 16.83
N TYR A 58 7.93 -10.63 17.67
CA TYR A 58 8.42 -9.60 18.58
C TYR A 58 9.38 -8.62 17.87
N ASP A 59 9.03 -8.18 16.67
CA ASP A 59 9.90 -7.32 15.89
C ASP A 59 9.56 -5.84 16.10
N TRP A 60 10.44 -5.18 16.85
CA TRP A 60 10.58 -3.75 16.97
C TRP A 60 11.02 -3.08 15.64
N THR A 61 11.28 -3.85 14.60
CA THR A 61 11.51 -3.41 13.22
C THR A 61 10.51 -4.09 12.27
N GLN A 62 10.00 -3.37 11.27
CA GLN A 62 9.28 -3.96 10.14
C GLN A 62 10.04 -3.64 8.86
N SER A 63 10.37 -4.67 8.07
CA SER A 63 10.96 -4.48 6.75
C SER A 63 9.85 -4.31 5.74
N ARG A 64 9.76 -3.11 5.15
CA ARG A 64 8.70 -2.73 4.23
C ARG A 64 9.23 -2.18 2.90
N ASN A 65 8.39 -2.15 1.87
CA ASN A 65 8.69 -1.48 0.61
C ASN A 65 7.54 -0.57 0.16
N PHE A 66 7.90 0.53 -0.49
CA PHE A 66 6.95 1.28 -1.32
C PHE A 66 6.84 0.57 -2.67
N TYR A 67 5.89 -0.36 -2.80
CA TYR A 67 5.87 -1.30 -3.90
C TYR A 67 5.33 -0.68 -5.19
N HIS A 68 4.58 0.43 -5.12
CA HIS A 68 4.06 1.15 -6.28
C HIS A 68 4.08 2.69 -6.13
N VAL A 69 3.79 3.42 -7.22
CA VAL A 69 3.67 4.89 -7.17
C VAL A 69 2.44 5.28 -6.37
N GLY A 70 2.62 6.17 -5.40
CA GLY A 70 1.55 6.59 -4.49
C GLY A 70 1.36 5.67 -3.28
N ASP A 71 2.25 4.70 -3.11
CA ASP A 71 2.24 3.85 -1.94
C ASP A 71 2.53 4.62 -0.66
N GLU A 72 1.74 4.37 0.38
CA GLU A 72 1.83 5.05 1.66
C GLU A 72 1.78 4.02 2.76
N ASP A 73 2.79 4.00 3.62
CA ASP A 73 2.93 2.97 4.64
C ASP A 73 2.37 3.43 6.00
N TRP A 74 1.13 3.05 6.34
CA TRP A 74 0.64 3.28 7.71
C TRP A 74 1.07 2.16 8.64
N VAL A 75 1.69 2.55 9.76
CA VAL A 75 2.08 1.70 10.88
C VAL A 75 1.50 2.25 12.18
N LYS A 76 1.29 1.38 13.17
CA LYS A 76 0.88 1.80 14.52
C LYS A 76 1.76 1.15 15.58
N PHE A 77 1.87 1.76 16.74
CA PHE A 77 2.47 1.13 17.92
C PHE A 77 1.73 1.63 19.16
N TYR A 78 1.84 0.88 20.25
CA TYR A 78 1.22 1.25 21.52
C TYR A 78 2.26 1.89 22.43
N ALA A 79 2.16 3.20 22.60
CA ALA A 79 3.04 3.96 23.49
C ALA A 79 2.58 3.82 24.96
N PHE A 80 3.54 3.74 25.87
CA PHE A 80 3.31 3.82 27.31
C PHE A 80 3.54 5.25 27.79
N ARG A 81 2.78 5.65 28.82
CA ARG A 81 2.94 6.95 29.48
C ARG A 81 4.37 7.11 30.01
N ASP A 82 4.90 8.33 29.91
CA ASP A 82 6.22 8.73 30.42
C ASP A 82 7.41 7.96 29.81
N GLN A 83 7.22 7.34 28.64
CA GLN A 83 8.29 6.73 27.86
C GLN A 83 8.66 7.60 26.65
N ILE A 84 9.96 7.64 26.33
CA ILE A 84 10.48 8.32 25.15
C ILE A 84 10.76 7.28 24.07
N TYR A 85 10.19 7.49 22.89
CA TYR A 85 10.36 6.62 21.73
C TYR A 85 11.18 7.32 20.65
N THR A 86 12.04 6.56 19.98
CA THR A 86 12.72 7.00 18.76
C THR A 86 12.12 6.26 17.58
N VAL A 87 11.45 6.98 16.69
CA VAL A 87 10.95 6.44 15.42
C VAL A 87 11.93 6.82 14.33
N LYS A 88 12.37 5.86 13.52
CA LYS A 88 13.32 6.10 12.43
C LYS A 88 13.08 5.15 11.26
N VAL A 89 13.31 5.64 10.05
CA VAL A 89 13.50 4.79 8.88
C VAL A 89 14.95 4.34 8.85
N LYS A 90 15.19 3.03 8.73
CA LYS A 90 16.54 2.45 8.68
C LYS A 90 16.81 1.92 7.28
N ALA A 91 17.95 2.32 6.71
CA ALA A 91 18.41 1.87 5.39
C ALA A 91 17.34 2.01 4.28
N PRO A 92 16.79 3.22 4.05
CA PRO A 92 15.92 3.44 2.90
C PRO A 92 16.67 3.06 1.61
N GLY A 93 15.95 2.40 0.69
CA GLY A 93 16.53 2.00 -0.59
C GLY A 93 17.05 3.18 -1.42
N PRO A 94 17.87 2.94 -2.45
CA PRO A 94 18.38 4.00 -3.31
C PRO A 94 17.25 4.86 -3.88
N GLY A 95 17.38 6.20 -3.80
CA GLY A 95 16.38 7.13 -4.30
C GLY A 95 15.12 7.27 -3.42
N CYS A 96 15.04 6.55 -2.30
CA CYS A 96 13.96 6.70 -1.34
C CYS A 96 14.28 7.82 -0.34
N ASN A 97 13.38 8.80 -0.23
CA ASN A 97 13.40 9.84 0.80
C ASN A 97 12.13 9.71 1.63
N ALA A 98 12.13 8.77 2.57
CA ALA A 98 10.97 8.50 3.41
C ALA A 98 10.71 9.65 4.39
N ILE A 99 9.43 10.02 4.53
CA ILE A 99 8.96 11.04 5.48
C ILE A 99 8.15 10.33 6.55
N ILE A 100 8.39 10.67 7.82
CA ILE A 100 7.60 10.15 8.95
C ILE A 100 6.62 11.23 9.38
N GLY A 101 5.33 10.91 9.35
CA GLY A 101 4.28 11.62 10.07
C GLY A 101 3.89 10.84 11.31
N ILE A 102 3.66 11.54 12.43
CA ILE A 102 3.13 10.94 13.66
C ILE A 102 1.71 11.45 13.84
N TYR A 103 0.79 10.53 14.12
CA TYR A 103 -0.62 10.84 14.28
C TYR A 103 -1.19 10.12 15.51
N ASP A 104 -2.21 10.68 16.14
CA ASP A 104 -3.01 10.01 17.15
C ASP A 104 -3.91 8.91 16.54
N ASN A 105 -4.65 8.17 17.38
CA ASN A 105 -5.53 7.09 16.92
C ASN A 105 -6.72 7.57 16.08
N ALA A 106 -6.99 8.88 16.03
CA ALA A 106 -8.00 9.49 15.16
C ALA A 106 -7.39 10.03 13.85
N GLY A 107 -6.06 9.99 13.69
CA GLY A 107 -5.36 10.49 12.51
C GLY A 107 -5.01 11.98 12.58
N HIS A 108 -5.02 12.59 13.77
CA HIS A 108 -4.56 13.98 13.94
C HIS A 108 -3.06 14.03 14.18
N ALA A 109 -2.37 14.98 13.54
CA ALA A 109 -0.93 15.20 13.69
C ALA A 109 -0.58 15.95 14.99
#